data_AF-A0A535YST4-F1
#
_entry.id   AF-A0A535YST4-F1
#
_cell.length_a   1.000
_cell.length_b   1.000
_cell.length_c   1.000
_cell.angle_alpha   90.00
_cell.angle_beta   90.00
_cell.angle_gamma   90.00
#
_symmetry.space_group_name_H-M   'P 1'
#
loop_
_entity.id
_entity.type
_entity.pdbx_description
1 polymer ?
#
loop_
_entity_poly.entity_id
_entity_poly.type
_entity_poly.pdbx_seq_one_letter_code
_entity_poly.pdbx_strand_id
1 'polypeptide(L)'
;MAAPISASADSLPAFGCANASGGTSATAATISGVRIAHHDGYDRLVIGFATSNGVPSYTVQRQASSTFIRDASGASASLEGSAGIKIVVHNADIMPGAPADQKPRLPEVREMANIGNFERVASYGVGLRDQACIRVFELSGPSRLVIDVQTPPDASAASTLSSEPAAVAGQSAATASTSVPQDLAATGQPASTGQHASAPLALIAIGLLVLMSGLAITGIRRFARR
;
A
#
# COMPACT_ATOMS: atom_id res chain seq x y z
N MET A 1 -1.33 -29.75 -9.03
CA MET A 1 -0.64 -28.45 -8.93
C MET A 1 -1.57 -27.41 -9.54
N ALA A 2 -2.07 -26.46 -8.75
CA ALA A 2 -2.90 -25.37 -9.27
C ALA A 2 -2.00 -24.18 -9.64
N ALA A 3 -2.11 -23.69 -10.87
CA ALA A 3 -1.38 -22.52 -11.33
C ALA A 3 -1.88 -21.24 -10.62
N PRO A 4 -1.01 -20.27 -10.30
CA PRO A 4 -1.47 -19.01 -9.74
C PRO A 4 -2.22 -18.21 -10.81
N ILE A 5 -3.47 -17.86 -10.51
CA ILE A 5 -4.27 -16.94 -11.32
C ILE A 5 -3.70 -15.52 -11.18
N SER A 6 -3.41 -14.87 -12.30
CA SER A 6 -3.26 -13.41 -12.32
C SER A 6 -4.65 -12.82 -12.11
N ALA A 7 -4.86 -12.10 -11.01
CA ALA A 7 -6.12 -11.39 -10.79
C ALA A 7 -6.20 -10.21 -11.77
N SER A 8 -7.02 -10.35 -12.82
CA SER A 8 -7.52 -9.20 -13.58
C SER A 8 -8.40 -8.34 -12.67
N ALA A 9 -8.43 -7.02 -12.85
CA ALA A 9 -9.15 -6.09 -11.97
C ALA A 9 -10.66 -6.42 -11.81
N ASP A 10 -11.26 -7.15 -12.76
CA ASP A 10 -12.66 -7.56 -12.78
C ASP A 10 -13.03 -8.69 -11.80
N SER A 11 -12.08 -9.30 -11.07
CA SER A 11 -12.38 -10.43 -10.17
C SER A 11 -11.95 -10.21 -8.73
N LEU A 12 -11.89 -8.96 -8.28
CA LEU A 12 -11.60 -8.67 -6.87
C LEU A 12 -12.82 -9.04 -5.98
N PRO A 13 -12.60 -9.52 -4.75
CA PRO A 13 -13.70 -9.72 -3.81
C PRO A 13 -14.50 -8.42 -3.60
N ALA A 14 -15.74 -8.51 -3.13
CA ALA A 14 -16.46 -7.33 -2.67
C ALA A 14 -15.89 -6.82 -1.34
N PHE A 15 -16.11 -5.54 -1.02
CA PHE A 15 -15.90 -5.05 0.34
C PHE A 15 -16.87 -5.73 1.31
N GLY A 16 -16.36 -6.14 2.46
CA GLY A 16 -17.14 -6.75 3.53
C GLY A 16 -16.72 -6.24 4.90
N CYS A 17 -17.66 -6.20 5.83
CA CYS A 17 -17.42 -5.66 7.18
C CYS A 17 -17.06 -6.79 8.18
N ALA A 18 -16.49 -7.89 7.67
CA ALA A 18 -16.09 -9.06 8.44
C ALA A 18 -14.56 -9.16 8.54
N ASN A 19 -14.08 -10.02 9.44
CA ASN A 19 -12.67 -10.41 9.50
C ASN A 19 -12.31 -11.30 8.31
N ALA A 20 -11.03 -11.35 7.96
CA ALA A 20 -10.51 -12.21 6.90
C ALA A 20 -9.30 -13.02 7.37
N SER A 21 -9.06 -14.15 6.73
CA SER A 21 -7.86 -14.98 6.89
C SER A 21 -7.55 -15.69 5.57
N GLY A 22 -6.32 -16.16 5.43
CA GLY A 22 -5.86 -16.80 4.20
C GLY A 22 -4.42 -17.27 4.31
N GLY A 23 -3.78 -17.42 3.16
CA GLY A 23 -2.41 -17.92 3.03
C GLY A 23 -2.27 -19.41 3.32
N THR A 24 -1.01 -19.87 3.36
CA THR A 24 -0.67 -21.28 3.58
C THR A 24 0.20 -21.45 4.83
N SER A 25 -0.26 -22.25 5.81
CA SER A 25 0.45 -22.41 7.09
C SER A 25 1.85 -23.02 6.98
N ALA A 26 2.12 -23.84 5.96
CA ALA A 26 3.45 -24.43 5.74
C ALA A 26 4.46 -23.44 5.13
N THR A 27 4.00 -22.29 4.63
CA THR A 27 4.87 -21.32 3.96
C THR A 27 5.59 -20.48 5.01
N ALA A 28 6.92 -20.50 4.95
CA ALA A 28 7.76 -19.53 5.65
C ALA A 28 7.99 -18.31 4.73
N ALA A 29 7.93 -17.11 5.27
CA ALA A 29 8.13 -15.90 4.48
C ALA A 29 8.95 -14.84 5.22
N THR A 30 9.49 -13.89 4.46
CA THR A 30 10.07 -12.66 4.99
C THR A 30 9.29 -11.48 4.42
N ILE A 31 8.74 -10.63 5.30
CA ILE A 31 8.11 -9.36 4.91
C ILE A 31 9.21 -8.44 4.41
N SER A 32 9.19 -8.14 3.12
CA SER A 32 10.19 -7.32 2.43
C SER A 32 9.84 -5.83 2.45
N GLY A 33 8.57 -5.48 2.70
CA GLY A 33 8.15 -4.10 2.85
C GLY A 33 6.65 -3.95 2.96
N VAL A 34 6.25 -2.76 3.39
CA VAL A 34 4.85 -2.34 3.52
C VAL A 34 4.63 -1.07 2.71
N ARG A 35 3.59 -1.05 1.88
CA ARG A 35 3.21 0.11 1.06
C ARG A 35 1.78 0.49 1.36
N ILE A 36 1.53 1.78 1.50
CA ILE A 36 0.20 2.33 1.78
C ILE A 36 -0.05 3.47 0.81
N ALA A 37 -1.17 3.44 0.09
CA ALA A 37 -1.55 4.47 -0.87
C ALA A 37 -3.06 4.62 -0.95
N HIS A 38 -3.51 5.82 -1.30
CA HIS A 38 -4.91 6.10 -1.56
C HIS A 38 -5.28 5.80 -3.03
N HIS A 39 -6.49 5.30 -3.24
CA HIS A 39 -7.14 5.09 -4.53
C HIS A 39 -8.60 5.54 -4.42
N ASP A 40 -9.25 5.79 -5.57
CA ASP A 40 -10.66 6.19 -5.56
C ASP A 40 -11.54 5.14 -4.87
N GLY A 41 -12.16 5.55 -3.78
CA GLY A 41 -13.03 4.72 -2.94
C GLY A 41 -12.34 3.73 -2.00
N TYR A 42 -11.00 3.69 -1.93
CA TYR A 42 -10.28 2.87 -0.94
C TYR A 42 -8.83 3.29 -0.67
N ASP A 43 -8.38 3.07 0.56
CA ASP A 43 -6.95 3.04 0.90
C ASP A 43 -6.43 1.62 0.77
N ARG A 44 -5.27 1.43 0.14
CA ARG A 44 -4.64 0.13 -0.05
C ARG A 44 -3.39 -0.01 0.78
N LEU A 45 -3.38 -1.02 1.63
CA LEU A 45 -2.22 -1.54 2.34
C LEU A 45 -1.72 -2.81 1.63
N VAL A 46 -0.42 -2.85 1.33
CA VAL A 46 0.23 -4.01 0.71
C VAL A 46 1.41 -4.46 1.57
N ILE A 47 1.33 -5.68 2.09
CA ILE A 47 2.46 -6.38 2.71
C ILE A 47 3.12 -7.23 1.64
N GLY A 48 4.33 -6.84 1.25
CA GLY A 48 5.15 -7.57 0.28
C GLY A 48 6.00 -8.63 0.98
N PHE A 49 6.12 -9.79 0.35
CA PHE A 49 7.03 -10.85 0.78
C PHE A 49 8.27 -10.90 -0.12
N ALA A 50 9.36 -11.54 0.33
CA ALA A 50 10.52 -11.74 -0.53
C ALA A 50 10.14 -12.56 -1.77
N THR A 51 10.81 -12.33 -2.90
CA THR A 51 10.40 -12.83 -4.22
C THR A 51 10.35 -14.35 -4.35
N SER A 52 11.10 -15.07 -3.51
CA SER A 52 11.11 -16.54 -3.45
C SER A 52 10.03 -17.12 -2.52
N ASN A 53 9.26 -16.29 -1.82
CA ASN A 53 8.24 -16.74 -0.88
C ASN A 53 6.84 -16.73 -1.49
N GLY A 54 5.97 -17.58 -0.93
CA GLY A 54 4.52 -17.46 -1.06
C GLY A 54 3.91 -16.55 0.02
N VAL A 55 2.59 -16.45 0.04
CA VAL A 55 1.87 -15.79 1.14
C VAL A 55 1.73 -16.80 2.30
N PRO A 56 2.31 -16.53 3.48
CA PRO A 56 2.14 -17.38 4.66
C PRO A 56 0.75 -17.19 5.27
N SER A 57 0.35 -18.04 6.21
CA SER A 57 -0.97 -17.90 6.84
C SER A 57 -1.09 -16.56 7.58
N TYR A 58 -2.27 -15.93 7.48
CA TYR A 58 -2.53 -14.64 8.08
C TYR A 58 -3.96 -14.50 8.62
N THR A 59 -4.14 -13.53 9.50
CA THR A 59 -5.45 -13.02 9.92
C THR A 59 -5.49 -11.50 9.80
N VAL A 60 -6.66 -10.97 9.42
CA VAL A 60 -6.98 -9.54 9.35
C VAL A 60 -8.26 -9.33 10.14
N GLN A 61 -8.13 -8.72 11.31
CA GLN A 61 -9.21 -8.56 12.27
C GLN A 61 -9.57 -7.09 12.44
N ARG A 62 -10.83 -6.74 12.17
CA ARG A 62 -11.36 -5.40 12.43
C ARG A 62 -11.45 -5.18 13.94
N GLN A 63 -11.09 -3.99 14.39
CA GLN A 63 -11.10 -3.57 15.77
C GLN A 63 -12.05 -2.39 15.94
N ALA A 64 -12.78 -2.37 17.05
CA ALA A 64 -13.66 -1.26 17.40
C ALA A 64 -12.88 -0.03 17.92
N SER A 65 -11.58 -0.16 18.16
CA SER A 65 -10.70 0.92 18.58
C SER A 65 -9.36 0.90 17.82
N SER A 66 -8.64 2.02 17.85
CA SER A 66 -7.28 2.17 17.33
C SER A 66 -6.20 1.83 18.37
N THR A 67 -6.57 1.16 19.48
CA THR A 67 -5.64 0.78 20.55
C THR A 67 -5.40 -0.71 20.55
N PHE A 68 -4.14 -1.10 20.52
CA PHE A 68 -3.67 -2.48 20.42
C PHE A 68 -2.79 -2.83 21.61
N ILE A 69 -2.67 -4.13 21.91
CA ILE A 69 -1.69 -4.64 22.86
C ILE A 69 -0.51 -5.19 22.08
N ARG A 70 0.71 -4.78 22.45
CA ARG A 70 1.94 -5.31 21.85
C ARG A 70 2.20 -6.72 22.35
N ASP A 71 2.45 -7.64 21.42
CA ASP A 71 2.43 -9.09 21.71
C ASP A 71 3.52 -9.50 22.72
N ALA A 72 4.73 -8.94 22.64
CA ALA A 72 5.85 -9.33 23.49
C ALA A 72 5.91 -8.59 24.85
N SER A 73 5.49 -7.33 24.90
CA SER A 73 5.61 -6.50 26.11
C SER A 73 4.31 -6.37 26.90
N GLY A 74 3.17 -6.69 26.30
CA GLY A 74 1.85 -6.41 26.87
C GLY A 74 1.50 -4.92 26.95
N ALA A 75 2.37 -4.03 26.47
CA ALA A 75 2.15 -2.59 26.51
C ALA A 75 1.09 -2.17 25.49
N SER A 76 0.26 -1.20 25.86
CA SER A 76 -0.70 -0.59 24.94
C SER A 76 0.01 0.26 23.88
N ALA A 77 -0.47 0.17 22.65
CA ALA A 77 -0.11 1.02 21.52
C ALA A 77 -1.37 1.70 21.00
N SER A 78 -1.48 3.02 21.17
CA SER A 78 -2.62 3.80 20.66
C SER A 78 -2.19 4.48 19.37
N LEU A 79 -2.90 4.21 18.28
CA LEU A 79 -2.62 4.76 16.94
C LEU A 79 -3.60 5.89 16.61
N GLU A 80 -3.24 6.74 15.65
CA GLU A 80 -4.16 7.77 15.13
C GLU A 80 -5.46 7.13 14.60
N GLY A 81 -6.60 7.74 14.93
CA GLY A 81 -7.94 7.27 14.50
C GLY A 81 -8.82 6.77 15.64
N SER A 82 -10.04 6.32 15.31
CA SER A 82 -11.05 5.85 16.26
C SER A 82 -11.35 4.36 16.18
N ALA A 83 -10.98 3.69 15.09
CA ALA A 83 -11.13 2.25 14.87
C ALA A 83 -9.80 1.65 14.38
N GLY A 84 -9.76 0.34 14.12
CA GLY A 84 -8.52 -0.26 13.67
C GLY A 84 -8.64 -1.60 12.94
N ILE A 85 -7.50 -2.08 12.46
CA ILE A 85 -7.31 -3.43 11.93
C ILE A 85 -6.07 -4.02 12.60
N LYS A 86 -6.18 -5.23 13.16
CA LYS A 86 -5.02 -6.04 13.58
C LYS A 86 -4.72 -7.05 12.48
N ILE A 87 -3.49 -7.00 11.96
CA ILE A 87 -2.98 -7.96 10.97
C ILE A 87 -1.97 -8.84 11.68
N VAL A 88 -2.13 -10.15 11.59
CA VAL A 88 -1.15 -11.13 12.10
C VAL A 88 -0.71 -12.00 10.95
N VAL A 89 0.60 -12.06 10.72
CA VAL A 89 1.23 -12.90 9.72
C VAL A 89 2.05 -13.96 10.45
N HIS A 90 1.68 -15.22 10.26
CA HIS A 90 2.33 -16.35 10.92
C HIS A 90 3.50 -16.88 10.09
N ASN A 91 4.44 -17.56 10.74
CA ASN A 91 5.62 -18.14 10.12
C ASN A 91 6.43 -17.13 9.26
N ALA A 92 6.46 -15.87 9.69
CA ALA A 92 7.11 -14.77 8.98
C ALA A 92 8.05 -13.96 9.86
N ASP A 93 9.15 -13.49 9.28
CA ASP A 93 10.04 -12.49 9.86
C ASP A 93 9.93 -11.17 9.09
N ILE A 94 10.35 -10.06 9.70
CA ILE A 94 10.43 -8.74 9.05
C ILE A 94 11.86 -8.48 8.60
N MET A 95 12.04 -8.16 7.31
CA MET A 95 13.36 -7.82 6.76
C MET A 95 13.91 -6.54 7.40
N PRO A 96 15.21 -6.46 7.72
CA PRO A 96 15.83 -5.21 8.15
C PRO A 96 15.58 -4.08 7.15
N GLY A 97 15.12 -2.92 7.65
CA GLY A 97 14.81 -1.76 6.83
C GLY A 97 13.41 -1.78 6.19
N ALA A 98 12.63 -2.86 6.31
CA ALA A 98 11.21 -2.81 6.00
C ALA A 98 10.51 -1.81 6.94
N PRO A 99 9.61 -0.95 6.43
CA PRO A 99 8.88 -0.01 7.28
C PRO A 99 8.13 -0.74 8.40
N ALA A 100 8.44 -0.37 9.64
CA ALA A 100 7.75 -0.90 10.83
C ALA A 100 6.54 -0.02 11.19
N ASP A 101 6.74 1.29 11.19
CA ASP A 101 5.73 2.29 11.56
C ASP A 101 5.59 3.35 10.46
N GLN A 102 4.36 3.73 10.14
CA GLN A 102 4.02 4.69 9.07
C GLN A 102 2.80 5.52 9.48
N LYS A 103 2.80 6.83 9.22
CA LYS A 103 1.66 7.73 9.46
C LYS A 103 1.20 8.38 8.14
N PRO A 104 0.60 7.60 7.22
CA PRO A 104 0.28 8.11 5.89
C PRO A 104 -0.89 9.11 5.92
N ARG A 105 -1.73 9.10 6.97
CA ARG A 105 -2.85 10.05 7.16
C ARG A 105 -3.75 10.19 5.94
N LEU A 106 -4.00 9.07 5.27
CA LEU A 106 -4.94 8.93 4.16
C LEU A 106 -6.39 9.10 4.66
N PRO A 107 -7.39 9.16 3.76
CA PRO A 107 -8.78 9.35 4.15
C PRO A 107 -9.26 8.42 5.26
N GLU A 108 -8.95 7.12 5.20
CA GLU A 108 -9.28 6.16 6.27
C GLU A 108 -8.05 5.63 6.99
N VAL A 109 -6.96 5.25 6.31
CA VAL A 109 -5.75 4.72 6.97
C VAL A 109 -4.91 5.86 7.53
N ARG A 110 -4.90 6.00 8.86
CA ARG A 110 -4.24 7.11 9.55
C ARG A 110 -2.81 6.78 9.93
N GLU A 111 -2.62 5.60 10.51
CA GLU A 111 -1.35 5.15 11.05
C GLU A 111 -1.26 3.63 10.98
N MET A 112 -0.04 3.12 10.84
CA MET A 112 0.30 1.72 10.96
C MET A 112 1.52 1.59 11.85
N ALA A 113 1.52 0.59 12.72
CA ALA A 113 2.66 0.29 13.56
C ALA A 113 2.89 -1.22 13.65
N ASN A 114 4.15 -1.62 13.77
CA ASN A 114 4.48 -2.97 14.19
C ASN A 114 4.18 -3.11 15.68
N ILE A 115 3.30 -4.05 16.03
CA ILE A 115 2.89 -4.32 17.41
C ILE A 115 3.43 -5.66 17.92
N GLY A 116 4.10 -6.43 17.07
CA GLY A 116 4.74 -7.68 17.44
C GLY A 116 5.63 -8.22 16.32
N ASN A 117 6.77 -8.78 16.70
CA ASN A 117 7.64 -9.56 15.81
C ASN A 117 8.44 -10.53 16.67
N PHE A 118 7.82 -11.67 16.99
CA PHE A 118 8.40 -12.66 17.90
C PHE A 118 8.00 -14.06 17.44
N GLU A 119 8.90 -15.04 17.61
CA GLU A 119 8.65 -16.46 17.25
C GLU A 119 8.07 -16.66 15.85
N ARG A 120 8.53 -15.86 14.88
CA ARG A 120 8.04 -15.86 13.49
C ARG A 120 6.57 -15.46 13.36
N VAL A 121 6.07 -14.64 14.26
CA VAL A 121 4.75 -14.02 14.17
C VAL A 121 4.94 -12.51 14.12
N ALA A 122 4.60 -11.92 12.98
CA ALA A 122 4.62 -10.49 12.77
C ALA A 122 3.19 -9.94 12.89
N SER A 123 3.00 -8.97 13.77
CA SER A 123 1.71 -8.32 14.00
C SER A 123 1.81 -6.83 13.71
N TYR A 124 0.81 -6.31 13.01
CA TYR A 124 0.65 -4.87 12.75
C TYR A 124 -0.70 -4.39 13.26
N GLY A 125 -0.69 -3.24 13.91
CA GLY A 125 -1.89 -2.44 14.15
C GLY A 125 -2.02 -1.39 13.06
N VAL A 126 -3.23 -1.19 12.55
CA VAL A 126 -3.57 -0.11 11.61
C VAL A 126 -4.67 0.72 12.26
N GLY A 127 -4.38 1.99 12.51
CA GLY A 127 -5.35 2.97 12.99
C GLY A 127 -6.16 3.53 11.82
N LEU A 128 -7.48 3.46 11.94
CA LEU A 128 -8.44 3.95 10.95
C LEU A 128 -9.15 5.19 11.47
N ARG A 129 -9.47 6.13 10.57
CA ARG A 129 -10.25 7.34 10.93
C ARG A 129 -11.53 6.92 11.60
N ASP A 130 -12.29 6.06 10.93
CA ASP A 130 -13.55 5.49 11.39
C ASP A 130 -13.61 3.99 11.09
N GLN A 131 -14.68 3.33 11.54
CA GLN A 131 -14.88 1.91 11.27
C GLN A 131 -15.22 1.69 9.78
N ALA A 132 -14.29 1.07 9.04
CA ALA A 132 -14.45 0.80 7.61
C ALA A 132 -14.63 -0.70 7.30
N CYS A 133 -15.21 -1.00 6.14
CA CYS A 133 -15.28 -2.36 5.59
C CYS A 133 -14.02 -2.63 4.75
N ILE A 134 -13.62 -3.89 4.65
CA ILE A 134 -12.34 -4.29 4.06
C ILE A 134 -12.55 -5.28 2.92
N ARG A 135 -11.56 -5.31 2.03
CA ARG A 135 -11.41 -6.36 1.02
C ARG A 135 -9.98 -6.88 1.11
N VAL A 136 -9.83 -8.19 1.24
CA VAL A 136 -8.52 -8.84 1.41
C VAL A 136 -8.32 -9.86 0.31
N PHE A 137 -7.15 -9.83 -0.32
CA PHE A 137 -6.79 -10.77 -1.37
C PHE A 137 -5.26 -10.91 -1.49
N GLU A 138 -4.85 -11.96 -2.19
CA GLU A 138 -3.45 -12.32 -2.38
C GLU A 138 -3.06 -12.11 -3.85
N LEU A 139 -1.86 -11.61 -4.08
CA LEU A 139 -1.26 -11.52 -5.40
C LEU A 139 -0.01 -12.39 -5.47
N SER A 140 0.33 -12.83 -6.68
CA SER A 140 1.58 -13.54 -7.00
C SER A 140 2.46 -12.72 -7.94
N GLY A 141 3.73 -13.10 -8.08
CA GLY A 141 4.69 -12.51 -9.03
C GLY A 141 4.95 -11.00 -8.87
N PRO A 142 5.39 -10.47 -7.71
CA PRO A 142 5.77 -11.13 -6.45
C PRO A 142 4.60 -11.33 -5.48
N SER A 143 4.78 -12.25 -4.51
CA SER A 143 3.77 -12.55 -3.49
C SER A 143 3.49 -11.36 -2.57
N ARG A 144 2.20 -11.03 -2.43
CA ARG A 144 1.72 -9.89 -1.65
C ARG A 144 0.39 -10.22 -0.99
N LEU A 145 0.23 -9.79 0.26
CA LEU A 145 -1.05 -9.68 0.92
C LEU A 145 -1.57 -8.24 0.74
N VAL A 146 -2.76 -8.09 0.17
CA VAL A 146 -3.40 -6.79 -0.09
C VAL A 146 -4.63 -6.64 0.79
N ILE A 147 -4.72 -5.50 1.47
CA ILE A 147 -5.88 -5.10 2.27
C ILE A 147 -6.34 -3.74 1.74
N ASP A 148 -7.51 -3.73 1.13
CA ASP A 148 -8.21 -2.49 0.79
C ASP A 148 -9.14 -2.12 1.95
N VAL A 149 -9.08 -0.86 2.36
CA VAL A 149 -9.94 -0.24 3.36
C VAL A 149 -10.85 0.73 2.63
N GLN A 150 -12.15 0.48 2.67
CA GLN A 150 -13.12 1.30 1.94
C GLN A 150 -13.11 2.74 2.47
N THR A 151 -13.01 3.71 1.57
CA THR A 151 -13.12 5.15 1.89
C THR A 151 -14.43 5.68 1.30
N PRO A 152 -14.90 6.88 1.71
CA PRO A 152 -15.83 7.63 0.88
C PRO A 152 -15.26 7.80 -0.54
N PRO A 153 -16.10 7.88 -1.59
CA PRO A 153 -15.65 8.21 -2.93
C PRO A 153 -14.95 9.56 -2.95
N ASP A 154 -13.99 9.74 -3.85
CA ASP A 154 -13.36 11.04 -4.02
C ASP A 154 -14.38 12.07 -4.52
N ALA A 155 -14.35 13.28 -3.95
CA ALA A 155 -15.29 14.36 -4.32
C ALA A 155 -15.24 14.71 -5.83
N SER A 156 -14.11 14.40 -6.50
CA SER A 156 -13.95 14.59 -7.95
C SER A 156 -14.71 13.56 -8.80
N ALA A 157 -14.87 12.32 -8.31
CA ALA A 157 -15.61 11.27 -9.03
C ALA A 157 -17.14 11.47 -8.93
N ALA A 158 -17.60 12.08 -7.82
CA ALA A 158 -19.01 12.42 -7.62
C ALA A 158 -19.52 13.52 -8.56
N SER A 159 -18.64 14.44 -9.01
CA SER A 159 -19.03 15.51 -9.94
C SER A 159 -19.25 15.02 -11.38
N THR A 160 -18.56 13.96 -11.81
CA THR A 160 -18.73 13.38 -13.16
C THR A 160 -19.95 12.49 -13.32
N LEU A 161 -20.42 11.86 -12.24
CA LEU A 161 -21.65 11.06 -12.24
C LEU A 161 -22.94 11.89 -12.15
N SER A 162 -22.82 13.19 -11.84
CA SER A 162 -23.96 14.11 -11.71
C SER A 162 -24.29 14.88 -13.01
N SER A 163 -23.61 14.54 -14.12
CA SER A 163 -23.75 15.21 -15.43
C SER A 163 -24.43 14.31 -16.46
N GLU A 164 -25.53 13.63 -16.11
CA GLU A 164 -26.42 13.03 -17.11
C GLU A 164 -27.41 14.10 -17.60
N PRO A 165 -27.42 14.51 -18.88
CA PRO A 165 -28.27 15.59 -19.32
C PRO A 165 -29.72 15.08 -19.39
N ALA A 166 -30.58 15.63 -18.54
CA ALA A 166 -32.01 15.51 -18.69
C ALA A 166 -32.41 16.02 -20.09
N ALA A 167 -32.90 15.12 -20.93
CA ALA A 167 -33.50 15.45 -22.20
C ALA A 167 -34.69 16.39 -21.97
N VAL A 168 -34.58 17.64 -22.43
CA VAL A 168 -35.71 18.56 -22.55
C VAL A 168 -35.87 18.93 -24.02
N ALA A 169 -36.96 18.45 -24.59
CA ALA A 169 -37.48 18.90 -25.87
C ALA A 169 -38.04 20.32 -25.74
N GLY A 170 -37.75 21.19 -26.72
CA GLY A 170 -38.38 22.51 -26.83
C GLY A 170 -37.72 23.43 -27.85
N GLN A 171 -38.27 23.47 -29.05
CA GLN A 171 -37.92 24.35 -30.16
C GLN A 171 -38.21 25.83 -29.83
N SER A 172 -37.38 26.79 -30.27
CA SER A 172 -37.87 27.99 -30.96
C SER A 172 -36.75 28.87 -31.57
N ALA A 173 -36.94 29.17 -32.85
CA ALA A 173 -36.60 30.38 -33.60
C ALA A 173 -35.14 30.86 -33.70
N ALA A 174 -34.57 30.58 -34.87
CA ALA A 174 -33.48 31.32 -35.47
C ALA A 174 -33.97 32.67 -36.03
N THR A 175 -33.28 33.76 -35.69
CA THR A 175 -33.23 34.99 -36.49
C THR A 175 -31.76 35.36 -36.63
N ALA A 176 -31.19 35.07 -37.79
CA ALA A 176 -29.82 35.46 -38.15
C ALA A 176 -29.83 36.87 -38.73
N SER A 177 -29.02 37.76 -38.16
CA SER A 177 -28.67 39.05 -38.77
C SER A 177 -27.30 38.91 -39.46
N THR A 178 -27.31 39.17 -40.76
CA THR A 178 -26.16 39.25 -41.66
C THR A 178 -25.43 40.58 -41.51
N SER A 179 -24.09 40.56 -41.43
CA SER A 179 -23.14 41.44 -42.16
C SER A 179 -21.74 41.31 -41.55
N VAL A 180 -20.58 41.37 -42.22
CA VAL A 180 -20.05 41.33 -43.60
C VAL A 180 -18.52 41.10 -43.38
N PRO A 181 -17.77 40.50 -44.34
CA PRO A 181 -16.41 40.01 -44.12
C PRO A 181 -15.33 41.08 -44.39
N GLN A 182 -14.14 40.90 -43.81
CA GLN A 182 -12.89 41.45 -44.36
C GLN A 182 -11.74 40.45 -44.23
N ASP A 183 -11.00 40.42 -45.33
CA ASP A 183 -10.02 39.45 -45.80
C ASP A 183 -8.59 39.93 -45.49
N LEU A 184 -7.64 39.02 -45.69
CA LEU A 184 -6.23 39.25 -46.06
C LEU A 184 -5.14 39.57 -45.00
N ALA A 185 -4.24 38.59 -44.85
CA ALA A 185 -2.75 38.64 -44.94
C ALA A 185 -2.12 37.76 -43.84
N ALA A 186 -1.68 36.52 -44.10
CA ALA A 186 -0.49 36.10 -44.86
C ALA A 186 0.85 36.57 -44.27
N THR A 187 1.45 35.73 -43.42
CA THR A 187 2.90 35.45 -43.17
C THR A 187 2.94 34.62 -41.87
N GLY A 188 3.63 33.51 -41.67
CA GLY A 188 4.70 32.80 -42.36
C GLY A 188 5.47 32.02 -41.28
N GLN A 189 5.81 30.75 -41.59
CA GLN A 189 6.90 29.94 -41.01
C GLN A 189 6.73 29.12 -39.71
N PRO A 190 7.51 28.01 -39.59
CA PRO A 190 7.08 26.76 -38.99
C PRO A 190 7.68 26.45 -37.61
N ALA A 191 7.16 25.38 -37.03
CA ALA A 191 7.58 24.73 -35.79
C ALA A 191 9.09 24.42 -35.76
N SER A 192 9.73 24.81 -34.66
CA SER A 192 11.09 24.39 -34.32
C SER A 192 11.03 23.21 -33.35
N THR A 193 11.34 22.01 -33.85
CA THR A 193 11.69 20.84 -33.04
C THR A 193 13.16 20.95 -32.63
N GLY A 194 13.40 21.44 -31.41
CA GLY A 194 14.73 21.54 -30.80
C GLY A 194 15.13 20.25 -30.08
N GLN A 195 15.84 19.40 -30.81
CA GLN A 195 16.64 18.27 -30.36
C GLN A 195 17.62 18.72 -29.25
N HIS A 196 17.50 18.20 -28.02
CA HIS A 196 18.58 18.31 -27.04
C HIS A 196 19.37 17.01 -26.97
N ALA A 197 20.66 17.19 -27.26
CA ALA A 197 21.68 16.19 -27.43
C ALA A 197 22.06 15.47 -26.13
N SER A 198 22.27 14.17 -26.31
CA SER A 198 23.29 13.30 -25.73
C SER A 198 24.52 13.97 -25.09
N ALA A 199 24.91 13.49 -23.89
CA ALA A 199 26.20 12.83 -23.56
C ALA A 199 26.36 12.70 -22.01
N PRO A 200 27.40 12.05 -21.45
CA PRO A 200 27.55 10.60 -21.34
C PRO A 200 27.83 10.09 -19.90
N LEU A 201 27.89 8.77 -19.79
CA LEU A 201 28.51 7.91 -18.76
C LEU A 201 29.48 8.57 -17.76
N ALA A 202 29.19 8.37 -16.47
CA ALA A 202 30.21 8.38 -15.41
C ALA A 202 30.07 7.11 -14.54
N LEU A 203 30.93 6.13 -14.82
CA LEU A 203 31.30 5.02 -13.94
C LEU A 203 32.33 5.52 -12.92
N ILE A 204 32.03 5.44 -11.62
CA ILE A 204 33.03 5.52 -10.53
C ILE A 204 32.53 4.56 -9.45
N ALA A 205 33.00 3.32 -9.47
CA ALA A 205 34.18 2.80 -8.74
C ALA A 205 33.91 2.51 -7.25
N ILE A 206 33.99 1.21 -7.01
CA ILE A 206 34.02 0.40 -5.77
C ILE A 206 34.78 1.06 -4.62
N GLY A 207 34.17 1.09 -3.44
CA GLY A 207 34.80 1.33 -2.15
C GLY A 207 34.30 0.33 -1.11
N LEU A 208 34.84 -0.88 -1.16
CA LEU A 208 34.64 -1.93 -0.16
C LEU A 208 35.54 -1.63 1.05
N LEU A 209 34.99 -1.20 2.18
CA LEU A 209 35.74 -1.13 3.45
C LEU A 209 35.18 -2.16 4.43
N VAL A 210 35.90 -3.29 4.52
CA VAL A 210 35.71 -4.33 5.52
C VAL A 210 36.37 -3.86 6.82
N LEU A 211 35.58 -3.64 7.87
CA LEU A 211 36.08 -3.54 9.24
C LEU A 211 35.73 -4.83 9.99
N MET A 212 36.67 -5.77 9.98
CA MET A 212 36.69 -6.93 10.87
C MET A 212 37.35 -6.51 12.18
N SER A 213 36.55 -6.21 13.19
CA SER A 213 37.02 -6.14 14.57
C SER A 213 36.48 -7.35 15.32
N GLY A 214 37.25 -8.43 15.29
CA GLY A 214 37.07 -9.55 16.21
C GLY A 214 37.46 -9.12 17.63
N LEU A 215 36.59 -9.37 18.60
CA LEU A 215 37.00 -9.47 19.99
C LEU A 215 36.36 -10.72 20.60
N ALA A 216 37.13 -11.81 20.58
CA ALA A 216 36.84 -13.00 21.35
C ALA A 216 37.15 -12.71 22.83
N ILE A 217 36.13 -12.65 23.67
CA ILE A 217 36.33 -12.71 25.13
C ILE A 217 36.35 -14.18 25.52
N THR A 218 37.58 -14.67 25.69
CA THR A 218 37.91 -15.96 26.28
C THR A 218 37.96 -15.83 27.81
N GLY A 219 37.38 -16.82 28.51
CA GLY A 219 37.58 -17.07 29.94
C GLY A 219 36.47 -16.47 30.84
N ILE A 220 35.98 -17.13 31.87
CA ILE A 220 36.67 -18.01 32.82
C ILE A 220 35.68 -19.07 33.36
N ARG A 221 36.06 -20.35 33.27
CA ARG A 221 35.53 -21.40 34.16
C ARG A 221 36.11 -21.16 35.56
N ARG A 222 35.26 -21.03 36.59
CA ARG A 222 35.70 -21.30 37.97
C ARG A 222 34.73 -22.20 38.72
N PHE A 223 35.28 -23.36 39.07
CA PHE A 223 34.82 -24.36 40.02
C PHE A 223 34.57 -23.78 41.42
N ALA A 224 33.50 -24.22 42.08
CA ALA A 224 33.43 -24.58 43.51
C ALA A 224 32.07 -25.29 43.74
N ARG A 225 31.98 -26.62 43.92
CA ARG A 225 32.09 -27.37 45.19
C ARG A 225 31.40 -26.67 46.37
N ARG A 226 30.18 -27.08 46.72
CA ARG A 226 29.84 -28.11 47.72
C ARG A 226 28.37 -28.49 47.59
#